data_AF-A0A217EIL3-F1
#
_entry.id   AF-A0A217EIL3-F1
#
_cell.length_a   1.000
_cell.length_b   1.000
_cell.length_c   1.000
_cell.angle_alpha   90.00
_cell.angle_beta   90.00
_cell.angle_gamma   90.00
#
_symmetry.space_group_name_H-M   'P 1'
#
loop_
_entity.id
_entity.type
_entity.pdbx_description
1 polymer ?
#
loop_
_entity_poly.entity_id
_entity_poly.type
_entity_poly.pdbx_seq_one_letter_code
_entity_poly.pdbx_strand_id
1 'polypeptide(L)'
;MSYYHLTIEINEETNKVEERRDIEYFNIEPNDLNHYITLVFLPYLNQQAIEIDDEFVDYQDLIRIEVKHTVQPIEVLIEEEQKELPSDTDITITAKEIFNDHDLSQDITVALFDILTALTPPAK
;
A
#
# COMPACT_ATOMS: atom_id res chain seq x y z
N MET A 1 -5.07 -17.41 4.33
CA MET A 1 -5.40 -16.55 3.17
C MET A 1 -4.45 -15.38 3.25
N SER A 2 -3.92 -14.90 2.13
CA SER A 2 -3.03 -13.72 2.15
C SER A 2 -3.85 -12.44 2.03
N TYR A 3 -3.36 -11.38 2.64
CA TYR A 3 -3.93 -10.04 2.62
C TYR A 3 -2.94 -9.08 2.00
N TYR A 4 -3.43 -8.14 1.19
CA TYR A 4 -2.61 -7.09 0.59
C TYR A 4 -2.85 -5.76 1.30
N HIS A 5 -1.79 -4.95 1.35
CA HIS A 5 -1.79 -3.63 1.95
C HIS A 5 -1.15 -2.68 0.96
N LEU A 6 -1.83 -1.57 0.70
CA LEU A 6 -1.45 -0.58 -0.30
C LEU A 6 -1.19 0.75 0.41
N THR A 7 0.00 1.30 0.20
CA THR A 7 0.35 2.65 0.63
C THR A 7 0.67 3.48 -0.61
N ILE A 8 0.02 4.64 -0.72
CA ILE A 8 0.22 5.60 -1.81
C ILE A 8 0.66 6.92 -1.18
N GLU A 9 1.89 7.33 -1.47
CA GLU A 9 2.46 8.60 -1.02
C GLU A 9 2.26 9.64 -2.13
N ILE A 10 1.55 10.72 -1.82
CA ILE A 10 1.23 11.81 -2.76
C ILE A 10 1.75 13.16 -2.26
N ASN A 11 2.05 14.07 -3.18
CA ASN A 11 2.17 15.50 -2.89
C ASN A 11 0.79 16.13 -2.98
N GLU A 12 0.37 16.82 -1.92
CA GLU A 12 -0.86 17.60 -1.91
C GLU A 12 -0.50 19.10 -1.95
N GLU A 13 -0.84 19.79 -3.03
CA GLU A 13 -0.72 21.25 -3.08
C GLU A 13 -1.85 21.89 -2.26
N THR A 14 -1.59 22.15 -0.99
CA THR A 14 -2.43 23.06 -0.22
C THR A 14 -1.97 24.49 -0.48
N ASN A 15 -2.89 25.46 -0.40
CA ASN A 15 -2.77 26.84 -0.88
C ASN A 15 -1.45 27.63 -0.61
N LYS A 16 -0.50 27.15 0.22
CA LYS A 16 0.84 27.73 0.43
C LYS A 16 1.97 26.74 0.78
N VAL A 17 1.75 25.42 0.87
CA VAL A 17 2.76 24.43 1.30
C VAL A 17 2.54 23.10 0.58
N GLU A 18 3.60 22.55 -0.03
CA GLU A 18 3.63 21.14 -0.46
C GLU A 18 3.69 20.26 0.79
N GLU A 19 2.63 19.50 1.05
CA GLU A 19 2.60 18.50 2.11
C GLU A 19 2.58 17.10 1.51
N ARG A 20 3.28 16.17 2.16
CA ARG A 20 3.23 14.75 1.78
C ARG A 20 2.14 14.06 2.57
N ARG A 21 1.33 13.27 1.88
CA ARG A 21 0.25 12.50 2.47
C ARG A 21 0.37 11.04 2.07
N ASP A 22 0.27 10.16 3.05
CA ASP A 22 0.13 8.72 2.83
C ASP A 22 -1.36 8.37 2.83
N ILE A 23 -1.78 7.62 1.82
CA ILE A 23 -3.11 7.00 1.71
C ILE A 23 -2.91 5.51 1.87
N GLU A 24 -3.56 4.91 2.87
CA GLU A 24 -3.33 3.54 3.28
C GLU A 24 -4.62 2.71 3.18
N TYR A 25 -4.51 1.56 2.52
CA TYR A 25 -5.56 0.55 2.44
C TYR A 25 -5.02 -0.77 3.00
N PHE A 26 -5.71 -1.29 4.01
CA PHE A 26 -5.32 -2.53 4.68
C PHE A 26 -6.29 -3.67 4.40
N ASN A 27 -5.78 -4.89 4.51
CA ASN A 27 -6.55 -6.12 4.43
C ASN A 27 -7.30 -6.31 3.10
N ILE A 28 -6.74 -5.81 1.99
CA ILE A 28 -7.30 -6.03 0.66
C ILE A 28 -7.28 -7.54 0.38
N GLU A 29 -8.46 -8.12 0.14
CA GLU A 29 -8.55 -9.53 -0.22
C GLU A 29 -8.07 -9.75 -1.67
N PRO A 30 -7.58 -10.96 -2.02
CA PRO A 30 -7.13 -11.25 -3.38
C PRO A 30 -8.19 -11.00 -4.47
N ASN A 31 -9.47 -11.13 -4.15
CA ASN A 31 -10.57 -10.89 -5.10
C ASN A 31 -10.77 -9.40 -5.39
N ASP A 32 -10.41 -8.53 -4.46
CA ASP A 32 -10.59 -7.08 -4.55
C ASP A 32 -9.36 -6.39 -5.16
N LEU A 33 -8.22 -7.08 -5.24
CA LEU A 33 -6.99 -6.56 -5.83
C LEU A 33 -7.17 -6.08 -7.28
N ASN A 34 -8.10 -6.69 -8.04
CA ASN A 34 -8.42 -6.29 -9.42
C ASN A 34 -8.92 -4.84 -9.53
N HIS A 35 -9.60 -4.33 -8.50
CA HIS A 35 -10.05 -2.94 -8.44
C HIS A 35 -8.85 -2.00 -8.45
N TYR A 36 -7.89 -2.22 -7.54
CA TYR A 36 -6.65 -1.45 -7.45
C TYR A 36 -5.72 -1.64 -8.66
N ILE A 37 -5.68 -2.83 -9.26
CA ILE A 37 -4.97 -3.04 -10.52
C ILE A 37 -5.50 -2.11 -11.61
N THR A 38 -6.81 -1.99 -11.73
CA THR A 38 -7.46 -1.22 -12.80
C THR A 38 -7.36 0.29 -12.56
N LEU A 39 -7.56 0.74 -11.32
CA LEU A 39 -7.68 2.16 -11.00
C LEU A 39 -6.35 2.81 -10.56
N VAL A 40 -5.41 2.01 -10.06
CA VAL A 40 -4.16 2.51 -9.47
C VAL A 40 -2.94 1.99 -10.23
N PHE A 41 -2.73 0.66 -10.27
CA PHE A 41 -1.44 0.13 -10.74
C PHE A 41 -1.25 0.25 -12.25
N LEU A 42 -2.26 -0.08 -13.05
CA LEU A 42 -2.15 0.04 -14.51
C LEU A 42 -2.04 1.51 -14.95
N PRO A 43 -2.86 2.46 -14.45
CA PRO A 43 -2.67 3.87 -14.79
C PRO A 43 -1.29 4.39 -14.35
N TYR A 44 -0.82 4.04 -13.14
CA TYR A 44 0.52 4.39 -12.66
C TYR A 44 1.63 3.91 -13.60
N LEU A 45 1.60 2.62 -14.01
CA LEU A 45 2.57 2.06 -14.96
C LEU A 45 2.54 2.73 -16.34
N ASN A 46 1.39 3.29 -16.72
CA ASN A 46 1.20 4.04 -17.96
C ASN A 46 1.42 5.56 -17.79
N GLN A 47 1.86 6.03 -16.63
CA GLN A 47 2.06 7.45 -16.32
C GLN A 47 0.78 8.29 -16.48
N GLN A 48 -0.35 7.71 -16.09
CA GLN A 48 -1.67 8.34 -16.12
C GLN A 48 -2.14 8.69 -14.70
N ALA A 49 -3.14 9.57 -14.61
CA ALA A 49 -3.82 9.83 -13.35
C ALA A 49 -4.44 8.54 -12.80
N ILE A 50 -4.34 8.34 -11.50
CA ILE A 50 -4.96 7.23 -10.77
C ILE A 50 -6.26 7.69 -10.11
N GLU A 51 -7.13 6.75 -9.78
CA GLU A 51 -8.37 7.00 -9.05
C GLU A 51 -8.31 6.37 -7.66
N ILE A 52 -8.55 7.18 -6.62
CA ILE A 52 -8.48 6.85 -5.21
C ILE A 52 -9.67 7.54 -4.53
N ASP A 53 -10.51 6.79 -3.80
CA ASP A 53 -11.66 7.35 -3.06
C ASP A 53 -12.55 8.31 -3.89
N ASP A 54 -12.86 7.94 -5.14
CA ASP A 54 -13.61 8.75 -6.12
C ASP A 54 -12.92 10.08 -6.53
N GLU A 55 -11.65 10.27 -6.19
CA GLU A 55 -10.81 11.41 -6.58
C GLU A 55 -9.69 10.99 -7.54
N PHE A 56 -9.32 11.89 -8.46
CA PHE A 56 -8.20 11.66 -9.37
C PHE A 56 -6.94 12.31 -8.84
N VAL A 57 -5.84 11.55 -8.83
CA VAL A 57 -4.50 12.05 -8.51
C VAL A 57 -3.64 11.98 -9.76
N ASP A 58 -3.10 13.13 -10.18
CA ASP A 58 -2.23 13.22 -11.34
C ASP A 58 -0.91 12.47 -11.09
N TYR A 59 -0.35 11.86 -12.14
CA TYR A 59 0.87 11.08 -12.04
C TYR A 59 2.05 11.89 -11.46
N GLN A 60 2.11 13.19 -11.75
CA GLN A 60 3.16 14.09 -11.25
C GLN A 60 3.13 14.28 -9.73
N ASP A 61 1.96 14.08 -9.12
CA ASP A 61 1.73 14.22 -7.68
C ASP A 61 1.95 12.89 -6.95
N LEU A 62 2.13 11.78 -7.67
CA LEU A 62 2.47 10.48 -7.10
C LEU A 62 3.96 10.37 -6.78
N ILE A 63 4.28 10.18 -5.50
CA ILE A 63 5.67 10.00 -5.04
C ILE A 63 6.04 8.53 -5.05
N ARG A 64 5.19 7.68 -4.46
CA ARG A 64 5.46 6.25 -4.30
C ARG A 64 4.16 5.45 -4.18
N ILE A 65 4.18 4.26 -4.74
CA ILE A 65 3.18 3.22 -4.51
C ILE A 65 3.90 2.01 -3.94
N GLU A 66 3.43 1.50 -2.81
CA GLU A 66 3.98 0.35 -2.13
C GLU A 66 2.88 -0.69 -1.88
N VAL A 67 3.17 -1.95 -2.19
CA VAL A 67 2.28 -3.07 -1.96
C VAL A 67 2.99 -4.10 -1.09
N LYS A 68 2.45 -4.32 0.10
CA LYS A 68 2.87 -5.36 1.02
C LYS A 68 1.82 -6.46 1.10
N HIS A 69 2.25 -7.67 1.41
CA HIS A 69 1.32 -8.74 1.77
C HIS A 69 1.67 -9.37 3.12
N THR A 70 0.64 -9.87 3.79
CA THR A 70 0.72 -10.56 5.08
C THR A 70 -0.13 -11.83 5.06
N VAL A 71 0.15 -12.75 5.98
CA VAL A 71 -0.57 -14.04 6.08
C VAL A 71 -1.87 -13.97 6.89
N GLN A 72 -2.06 -12.89 7.64
CA GLN A 72 -3.23 -12.59 8.48
C GLN A 72 -3.60 -11.10 8.34
N PRO A 73 -4.84 -10.70 8.71
CA PRO A 73 -5.22 -9.30 8.75
C PRO A 73 -4.30 -8.49 9.68
N ILE A 74 -4.10 -7.22 9.36
CA ILE A 74 -3.15 -6.35 10.06
C ILE A 74 -3.49 -6.22 11.55
N GLU A 75 -4.78 -6.17 11.91
CA GLU A 75 -5.23 -6.05 13.30
C GLU A 75 -4.88 -7.27 14.12
N VAL A 76 -4.97 -8.46 13.51
CA VAL A 76 -4.61 -9.72 14.17
C VAL A 76 -3.11 -9.76 14.45
N LEU A 77 -2.29 -9.36 13.48
CA LEU A 77 -0.84 -9.30 13.64
C LEU A 77 -0.42 -8.27 14.70
N ILE A 78 -1.05 -7.08 14.71
CA ILE A 78 -0.83 -6.07 15.74
C ILE A 78 -1.18 -6.63 17.13
N GLU A 79 -2.34 -7.30 17.27
CA GLU A 79 -2.75 -7.87 18.54
C GLU A 79 -1.83 -9.00 19.03
N GLU A 80 -1.30 -9.82 18.12
CA GLU A 80 -0.37 -10.89 18.44
C GLU A 80 0.97 -10.30 18.92
N GLU A 81 1.55 -9.35 18.18
CA GLU A 81 2.80 -8.70 18.62
C GLU A 81 2.65 -7.89 19.90
N GLN A 82 1.50 -7.23 20.11
CA GLN A 82 1.24 -6.49 21.34
C GLN A 82 1.19 -7.42 22.58
N LYS A 83 0.80 -8.69 22.42
CA LYS A 83 0.73 -9.68 23.52
C LYS A 83 2.10 -10.22 23.91
N GLU A 84 3.04 -10.25 22.96
CA GLU A 84 4.42 -10.71 23.22
C GLU A 84 5.25 -9.64 23.96
N LEU A 85 4.79 -8.39 23.98
CA LEU A 85 5.43 -7.34 24.75
C LEU A 85 5.30 -7.58 26.27
N PRO A 86 6.39 -7.37 27.04
CA PRO A 86 6.31 -7.37 28.50
C PRO A 86 5.26 -6.37 29.01
N SER A 87 4.51 -6.75 30.05
CA SER A 87 3.39 -5.94 30.57
C SER A 87 3.77 -4.57 31.10
N ASP A 88 5.06 -4.30 31.32
CA ASP A 88 5.63 -3.02 31.72
C ASP A 88 6.11 -2.15 30.55
N THR A 89 5.86 -2.58 29.31
CA THR A 89 6.24 -1.86 28.10
C THR A 89 5.16 -0.87 27.68
N ASP A 90 5.49 0.42 27.68
CA ASP A 90 4.62 1.50 27.19
C ASP A 90 4.86 1.74 25.68
N ILE A 91 4.66 0.70 24.88
CA ILE A 91 4.77 0.73 23.41
C ILE A 91 3.48 0.18 22.82
N THR A 92 2.92 0.93 21.87
CA THR A 92 1.79 0.49 21.06
C THR A 92 2.32 0.05 19.70
N ILE A 93 2.10 -1.21 19.36
CA ILE A 93 2.40 -1.74 18.03
C ILE A 93 1.39 -1.16 17.02
N THR A 94 1.88 -0.69 15.88
CA THR A 94 1.06 -0.20 14.77
C THR A 94 1.32 -1.03 13.51
N ALA A 95 0.54 -0.79 12.45
CA ALA A 95 0.74 -1.43 11.17
C ALA A 95 2.16 -1.23 10.62
N LYS A 96 2.75 -0.07 10.89
CA LYS A 96 4.12 0.26 10.46
C LYS A 96 5.16 -0.67 11.07
N GLU A 97 5.03 -1.02 12.35
CA GLU A 97 5.94 -2.00 12.98
C GLU A 97 5.78 -3.37 12.33
N ILE A 98 4.55 -3.82 12.07
CA ILE A 98 4.29 -5.09 11.37
C ILE A 98 4.89 -5.09 9.95
N PHE A 99 4.76 -3.99 9.22
CA PHE A 99 5.31 -3.88 7.87
C PHE A 99 6.83 -3.81 7.80
N ASN A 100 7.49 -3.45 8.90
CA ASN A 100 8.95 -3.47 9.01
C ASN A 100 9.49 -4.85 9.42
N ASP A 101 8.61 -5.77 9.84
CA ASP A 101 8.97 -7.14 10.17
C ASP A 101 8.89 -8.03 8.92
N HIS A 102 10.04 -8.56 8.50
CA HIS A 102 10.17 -9.42 7.33
C HIS A 102 9.56 -10.83 7.50
N ASP A 103 9.32 -11.26 8.74
CA ASP A 103 8.66 -12.54 9.03
C ASP A 103 7.13 -12.40 8.95
N LEU A 104 6.60 -11.20 9.20
CA LEU A 104 5.16 -10.93 9.19
C LEU A 104 4.66 -10.29 7.88
N SER A 105 5.54 -9.57 7.18
CA SER A 105 5.21 -8.83 5.96
C SER A 105 6.27 -8.98 4.88
N GLN A 106 5.83 -9.04 3.62
CA GLN A 106 6.74 -8.97 2.46
C GLN A 106 6.29 -7.87 1.50
N ASP A 107 7.26 -7.08 1.05
CA ASP A 107 7.08 -6.13 -0.05
C ASP A 107 7.06 -6.88 -1.38
N ILE A 108 5.97 -6.74 -2.13
CA ILE A 108 5.77 -7.37 -3.44
C ILE A 108 5.63 -6.35 -4.56
N THR A 109 5.88 -5.07 -4.29
CA THR A 109 5.67 -3.96 -5.24
C THR A 109 6.33 -4.25 -6.59
N VAL A 110 7.63 -4.60 -6.56
CA VAL A 110 8.40 -4.89 -7.77
C VAL A 110 7.87 -6.11 -8.50
N ALA A 111 7.62 -7.21 -7.79
CA ALA A 111 7.12 -8.44 -8.39
C ALA A 111 5.74 -8.24 -9.03
N LEU A 112 4.85 -7.49 -8.37
CA LEU A 112 3.55 -7.13 -8.91
C LEU A 112 3.69 -6.30 -10.18
N PHE A 113 4.52 -5.26 -10.17
CA PHE A 113 4.72 -4.41 -11.34
C PHE A 113 5.39 -5.15 -12.51
N ASP A 114 6.34 -6.04 -12.25
CA ASP A 114 6.95 -6.90 -13.27
C ASP A 114 5.90 -7.81 -13.93
N ILE A 115 5.03 -8.42 -13.12
CA ILE A 115 3.93 -9.27 -13.62
C ILE A 115 2.96 -8.44 -14.45
N LEU A 116 2.50 -7.29 -13.92
CA LEU A 116 1.56 -6.42 -14.63
C LEU A 116 2.15 -5.91 -15.94
N THR A 117 3.43 -5.53 -15.96
CA THR A 117 4.13 -5.07 -17.18
C THR A 117 4.27 -6.20 -18.20
N ALA A 118 4.51 -7.43 -17.76
CA ALA A 118 4.62 -8.59 -18.65
C ALA A 118 3.26 -8.98 -19.27
N LEU A 119 2.17 -8.83 -18.51
CA LEU A 119 0.81 -9.14 -18.97
C LEU A 119 0.20 -8.00 -19.81
N THR A 120 0.50 -6.76 -19.45
CA THR A 120 -0.07 -5.54 -20.04
C THR A 120 1.05 -4.52 -20.25
N PRO A 121 1.84 -4.63 -21.34
CA PRO A 121 2.93 -3.71 -21.60
C PRO A 121 2.39 -2.28 -21.75
N PRO A 122 3.07 -1.26 -21.19
CA PRO A 122 2.61 0.11 -21.30
C PRO A 122 2.58 0.55 -22.77
N ALA A 123 1.58 1.36 -23.12
CA ALA A 123 1.45 1.90 -24.47
C ALA A 123 2.66 2.81 -24.75
N LYS A 124 3.35 2.55 -25.88
CA LYS A 124 4.50 3.36 -26.33
C LYS A 124 4.11 4.75 -26.80
#